data_AF-A0A1G8U0G0-F1
#
_entry.id   AF-A0A1G8U0G0-F1
#
_cell.length_a   1.000
_cell.length_b   1.000
_cell.length_c   1.000
_cell.angle_alpha   90.00
_cell.angle_beta   90.00
_cell.angle_gamma   90.00
#
_symmetry.space_group_name_H-M   'P 1'
#
loop_
_entity.id
_entity.type
_entity.pdbx_description
1 polymer ?
#
loop_
_entity_poly.entity_id
_entity_poly.type
_entity_poly.pdbx_seq_one_letter_code
_entity_poly.pdbx_strand_id
1 'polypeptide(L)'
;MPETTITELPDPSGFGSDPFTDVLRDGARKLIEQAIHAELAALMNAFSGDKLEDGRARLVRHGHLPERDVMTGIGPVPVKV
;
A
#
# COMPACT_ATOMS: atom_id res chain seq x y z
N MET A 1 -36.92 13.29 -18.50
CA MET A 1 -35.80 12.39 -18.15
C MET A 1 -35.93 11.19 -19.08
N PRO A 2 -34.98 10.87 -19.97
CA PRO A 2 -35.11 9.64 -20.73
C PRO A 2 -34.76 8.46 -19.80
N GLU A 3 -35.68 7.52 -19.70
CA GLU A 3 -35.51 6.24 -19.01
C GLU A 3 -34.52 5.40 -19.82
N THR A 4 -33.24 5.39 -19.42
CA THR A 4 -32.25 4.50 -20.03
C THR A 4 -32.55 3.07 -19.58
N THR A 5 -33.25 2.32 -20.44
CA THR A 5 -33.61 0.89 -20.27
C THR A 5 -32.45 -0.06 -20.56
N ILE A 6 -31.27 0.48 -20.91
CA ILE A 6 -30.10 -0.32 -21.28
C ILE A 6 -29.43 -0.84 -20.00
N THR A 7 -29.61 -2.12 -19.70
CA THR A 7 -28.83 -2.82 -18.67
C THR A 7 -27.45 -3.12 -19.24
N GLU A 8 -26.39 -2.58 -18.63
CA GLU A 8 -25.01 -2.92 -19.01
C GLU A 8 -24.75 -4.41 -18.76
N LEU A 9 -24.39 -5.14 -19.82
CA LEU A 9 -24.01 -6.53 -19.72
C LEU A 9 -22.54 -6.60 -19.28
N PRO A 10 -22.20 -7.19 -18.12
CA PRO A 10 -20.81 -7.33 -17.72
C PRO A 10 -20.05 -8.21 -18.72
N ASP A 11 -18.76 -7.92 -18.89
CA ASP A 11 -17.90 -8.63 -19.84
C ASP A 11 -17.86 -10.13 -19.51
N PRO A 12 -18.23 -11.03 -20.45
CA PRO A 12 -18.27 -12.48 -20.22
C PRO A 12 -16.89 -13.09 -19.94
N SER A 13 -15.80 -12.36 -20.19
CA SER A 13 -14.44 -12.78 -19.86
C SER A 13 -14.12 -12.74 -18.36
N GLY A 14 -14.97 -12.09 -17.55
CA GLY A 14 -14.78 -11.97 -16.09
C GLY A 14 -13.75 -10.92 -15.67
N PHE A 15 -13.18 -10.18 -16.62
CA PHE A 15 -12.36 -9.02 -16.33
C PHE A 15 -13.24 -7.82 -15.95
N GLY A 16 -12.81 -7.05 -14.95
CA GLY A 16 -13.41 -5.75 -14.64
C GLY A 16 -13.25 -4.78 -15.81
N SER A 17 -13.89 -3.62 -15.74
CA SER A 17 -13.87 -2.64 -16.83
C SER A 17 -12.47 -2.05 -17.14
N ASP A 18 -11.50 -2.20 -16.23
CA ASP A 18 -10.13 -1.70 -16.41
C ASP A 18 -9.06 -2.64 -15.79
N PRO A 19 -8.83 -3.82 -16.40
CA PRO A 19 -7.96 -4.85 -15.81
C PRO A 19 -6.48 -4.48 -15.87
N PHE A 20 -6.06 -3.61 -16.80
CA PHE A 20 -4.66 -3.19 -16.91
C PHE A 20 -4.30 -2.21 -15.79
N THR A 21 -5.16 -1.23 -15.50
CA THR A 21 -4.95 -0.32 -14.37
C THR A 21 -4.94 -1.05 -13.04
N ASP A 22 -5.76 -2.09 -12.87
CA ASP A 22 -5.76 -2.92 -11.66
C ASP A 22 -4.40 -3.60 -11.44
N VAL A 23 -3.81 -4.19 -12.48
CA VAL A 23 -2.47 -4.80 -12.41
C VAL A 23 -1.41 -3.76 -12.07
N LEU A 24 -1.46 -2.58 -12.70
CA LEU A 24 -0.53 -1.51 -12.40
C LEU A 24 -0.67 -0.99 -10.96
N ARG A 25 -1.91 -0.88 -10.45
CA ARG A 25 -2.18 -0.43 -9.08
C ARG A 25 -1.71 -1.44 -8.04
N ASP A 26 -1.87 -2.74 -8.29
CA ASP A 26 -1.33 -3.81 -7.45
C ASP A 26 0.21 -3.81 -7.44
N GLY A 27 0.82 -3.67 -8.63
CA GLY A 27 2.27 -3.53 -8.76
C GLY A 27 2.82 -2.32 -7.99
N ALA A 28 2.17 -1.16 -8.14
CA ALA A 28 2.52 0.05 -7.40
C ALA A 28 2.41 -0.15 -5.88
N ARG A 29 1.34 -0.78 -5.40
CA ARG A 29 1.15 -1.09 -3.98
C ARG A 29 2.33 -1.90 -3.42
N LYS A 30 2.68 -3.00 -4.09
CA LYS A 30 3.78 -3.88 -3.66
C LYS A 30 5.12 -3.14 -3.60
N LEU A 31 5.41 -2.32 -4.61
CA LEU A 31 6.64 -1.53 -4.64
C LEU A 31 6.70 -0.52 -3.49
N ILE A 32 5.59 0.15 -3.18
CA ILE A 32 5.53 1.11 -2.07
C ILE A 32 5.69 0.39 -0.72
N GLU A 33 5.01 -0.74 -0.50
CA GLU A 33 5.17 -1.54 0.72
C GLU A 33 6.61 -2.01 0.91
N GLN A 34 7.25 -2.49 -0.15
CA GLN A 34 8.64 -2.91 -0.14
C GLN A 34 9.59 -1.76 0.21
N ALA A 35 9.40 -0.58 -0.40
CA ALA A 35 10.21 0.60 -0.13
C ALA A 35 10.10 1.02 1.34
N ILE A 36 8.89 1.08 1.88
CA ILE A 36 8.66 1.48 3.28
C ILE A 36 9.27 0.46 4.25
N HIS A 37 9.12 -0.84 3.98
CA HIS A 37 9.77 -1.87 4.80
C HIS A 37 11.30 -1.80 4.75
N ALA A 38 11.88 -1.49 3.59
CA ALA A 38 13.32 -1.30 3.46
C ALA A 38 13.81 -0.08 4.25
N GLU A 39 13.11 1.05 4.17
CA GLU A 39 13.42 2.26 4.96
C GLU A 39 13.30 2.01 6.47
N LEU A 40 12.24 1.31 6.90
CA LEU A 40 12.06 0.93 8.30
C LEU A 40 13.20 0.04 8.79
N ALA A 41 13.61 -0.96 8.00
CA ALA A 41 14.72 -1.84 8.35
C ALA A 41 16.04 -1.06 8.47
N ALA A 42 16.31 -0.14 7.54
CA ALA A 42 17.48 0.74 7.60
C ALA A 42 17.46 1.62 8.86
N LEU A 43 16.31 2.20 9.21
CA LEU A 43 16.13 3.00 10.42
C LEU A 43 16.38 2.16 11.68
N MET A 44 15.74 0.99 11.81
CA MET A 44 15.94 0.12 12.98
C MET A 44 17.42 -0.30 13.12
N ASN A 45 18.08 -0.61 12.01
CA ASN A 45 19.49 -0.99 12.01
C ASN A 45 20.40 0.16 12.49
N ALA A 46 20.13 1.39 12.04
CA ALA A 46 20.87 2.58 12.45
C ALA A 46 20.83 2.83 13.97
N PHE A 47 19.75 2.42 14.66
CA PHE A 47 19.57 2.57 16.10
C PHE A 47 19.76 1.26 16.89
N SER A 48 20.25 0.19 16.25
CA SER A 48 20.37 -1.14 16.88
C SER A 48 21.32 -1.17 18.10
N GLY A 49 22.33 -0.29 18.10
CA GLY A 49 23.26 -0.13 19.22
C GLY A 49 22.76 0.79 20.34
N ASP A 50 21.74 1.60 20.07
CA ASP A 50 21.21 2.56 21.03
C ASP A 50 20.33 1.87 22.07
N LYS A 51 20.80 1.85 23.31
CA LYS A 51 20.10 1.26 24.45
C LYS A 51 19.88 2.28 25.56
N LEU A 52 18.79 2.10 26.30
CA LEU A 52 18.56 2.80 27.55
C LEU A 52 19.50 2.28 28.64
N GLU A 53 19.59 2.99 29.76
CA GLU A 53 20.43 2.59 30.91
C GLU A 53 20.07 1.19 31.45
N ASP A 54 18.80 0.78 31.30
CA ASP A 54 18.30 -0.54 31.69
C ASP A 54 18.55 -1.65 30.64
N GLY A 55 19.25 -1.34 29.55
CA GLY A 55 19.64 -2.28 28.50
C GLY A 55 18.59 -2.54 27.42
N ARG A 56 17.40 -1.92 27.49
CA ARG A 56 16.37 -2.04 26.44
C ARG A 56 16.74 -1.22 25.21
N ALA A 57 16.28 -1.66 24.04
CA ALA A 57 16.41 -0.89 22.80
C ALA A 57 15.74 0.48 22.94
N ARG A 58 16.43 1.53 22.49
CA ARG A 58 15.91 2.91 22.53
C ARG A 58 14.78 3.13 21.53
N LEU A 59 14.77 2.37 20.44
CA LEU A 59 13.79 2.45 19.36
C LEU A 59 13.17 1.08 19.10
N VAL A 60 11.84 1.05 18.92
CA VAL A 60 11.07 -0.18 18.66
C VAL A 60 10.03 0.07 17.57
N ARG A 61 9.67 -0.98 16.82
CA ARG A 61 8.56 -0.94 15.86
C ARG A 61 7.23 -1.08 16.58
N HIS A 62 6.35 -0.10 16.42
CA HIS A 62 4.99 -0.12 16.99
C HIS A 62 3.95 -0.72 16.03
N GLY A 63 4.18 -1.97 15.59
CA GLY A 63 3.24 -2.69 14.73
C GLY A 63 3.01 -2.02 13.36
N HIS A 64 1.73 -1.97 12.94
CA HIS A 64 1.26 -1.37 11.69
C HIS A 64 0.13 -0.38 12.00
N LEU A 65 0.03 0.67 11.20
CA LEU A 65 -1.09 1.59 11.19
C LEU A 65 -2.22 1.07 10.27
N PRO A 66 -3.43 1.65 10.35
CA PRO A 66 -4.47 1.40 9.36
C PRO A 66 -3.99 1.69 7.93
N GLU A 67 -4.61 1.03 6.97
CA GLU A 67 -4.38 1.28 5.56
C GLU A 67 -4.65 2.76 5.22
N ARG A 68 -3.80 3.34 4.37
CA ARG A 68 -3.91 4.72 3.92
C ARG A 68 -3.71 4.82 2.42
N ASP A 69 -4.34 5.81 1.80
CA ASP A 69 -4.12 6.11 0.39
C ASP A 69 -2.84 6.93 0.20
N VAL A 70 -1.94 6.42 -0.63
CA VAL A 70 -0.74 7.12 -1.11
C VAL A 70 -1.05 7.68 -2.49
N MET A 71 -0.95 9.00 -2.66
CA MET A 71 -1.15 9.64 -3.96
C MET A 71 0.05 9.35 -4.88
N THR A 72 -0.23 8.81 -6.07
CA THR A 72 0.79 8.48 -7.09
C THR A 72 0.36 8.99 -8.47
N GLY A 73 1.22 8.82 -9.49
CA GLY A 73 0.88 9.15 -10.87
C GLY A 73 -0.29 8.33 -11.46
N ILE A 74 -0.58 7.14 -10.92
CA ILE A 74 -1.74 6.30 -11.29
C ILE A 74 -2.96 6.54 -10.39
N GLY A 75 -2.91 7.63 -9.60
CA GLY A 75 -3.92 7.99 -8.62
C GLY A 75 -3.62 7.41 -7.22
N PRO A 76 -4.63 7.40 -6.33
CA PRO A 76 -4.48 6.91 -4.96
C PRO A 76 -4.25 5.38 -4.95
N VAL A 77 -3.24 4.94 -4.20
CA VAL A 77 -2.93 3.52 -3.98
C VAL A 77 -3.07 3.24 -2.48
N PRO A 78 -3.99 2.36 -2.05
CA PRO A 78 -4.13 2.01 -0.64
C PRO A 78 -2.97 1.10 -0.22
N VAL A 79 -2.31 1.46 0.88
CA VAL A 79 -1.10 0.79 1.39
C VAL A 79 -1.22 0.61 2.91
N LYS A 80 -0.81 -0.57 3.41
CA LYS A 80 -0.76 -0.90 4.84
C LYS A 80 0.70 -1.05 5.30
N VAL A 81 1.09 -0.34 6.35
CA VAL A 81 2.49 -0.27 6.85
C VAL A 81 2.58 -0.29 8.37
#